data_AF-G5ZY73-F1
#
_entry.id   AF-G5ZY73-F1
#
_cell.length_a   1.000
_cell.length_b   1.000
_cell.length_c   1.000
_cell.angle_alpha   90.00
_cell.angle_beta   90.00
_cell.angle_gamma   90.00
#
_symmetry.space_group_name_H-M   'P 1'
#
loop_
_entity.id
_entity.type
_entity.pdbx_description
1 polymer ?
#
loop_
_entity_poly.entity_id
_entity_poly.type
_entity_poly.pdbx_seq_one_letter_code
_entity_poly.pdbx_strand_id
1 'polypeptide(L)'
;MIPQDIALFSLLLPAIPLTMVAVNFRYTALAGLIRQIHGMAQKPADHNRPPAVLLREVHLLQTRITCVKYSLFFGGLSFFFNLLAVGLLVLGATTFSYGFFVATLASLSSSILLFLYEISRSTEALSLHISDIRQSGQ
;
A
#
# COMPACT_ATOMS: atom_id res chain seq x y z
N MET A 1 -30.70 -7.83 21.26
CA MET A 1 -29.30 -7.50 21.63
C MET A 1 -28.40 -7.45 20.38
N ILE A 2 -28.86 -6.76 19.31
CA ILE A 2 -28.24 -6.68 17.97
C ILE A 2 -27.51 -5.33 17.66
N PRO A 3 -27.64 -4.22 18.44
CA PRO A 3 -27.19 -2.91 17.93
C PRO A 3 -25.67 -2.72 17.88
N GLN A 4 -24.88 -3.47 18.67
CA GLN A 4 -23.43 -3.22 18.78
C GLN A 4 -22.62 -3.78 17.60
N ASP A 5 -22.99 -4.97 17.09
CA ASP A 5 -22.25 -5.61 15.99
C ASP A 5 -22.41 -4.85 14.66
N ILE A 6 -23.62 -4.35 14.40
CA ILE A 6 -23.91 -3.52 13.22
C ILE A 6 -23.08 -2.23 13.24
N ALA A 7 -22.92 -1.62 14.41
CA ALA A 7 -22.12 -0.41 14.57
C ALA A 7 -20.63 -0.70 14.30
N LEU A 8 -20.11 -1.83 14.80
CA LEU A 8 -18.73 -2.25 14.55
C LEU A 8 -18.47 -2.42 13.05
N PHE A 9 -19.34 -3.16 12.34
CA PHE A 9 -19.18 -3.36 10.89
C PHE A 9 -19.38 -2.08 10.07
N SER A 10 -20.29 -1.21 10.51
CA SER A 10 -20.53 0.09 9.86
C SER A 10 -19.34 1.04 10.01
N LEU A 11 -18.56 0.95 11.09
CA LEU A 11 -17.35 1.76 11.28
C LEU A 11 -16.22 1.35 10.32
N LEU A 12 -16.12 0.06 10.00
CA LEU A 12 -15.12 -0.48 9.09
C LEU A 12 -15.42 -0.14 7.62
N LEU A 13 -16.69 0.01 7.27
CA LEU A 13 -17.14 0.28 5.91
C LEU A 13 -16.54 1.57 5.31
N PRO A 14 -16.47 2.73 6.00
CA PRO A 14 -15.75 3.91 5.52
C PRO A 14 -14.24 3.87 5.83
N ALA A 15 -13.82 3.24 6.93
CA ALA A 15 -12.42 3.25 7.37
C ALA A 15 -11.49 2.48 6.41
N ILE A 16 -11.94 1.34 5.86
CA ILE A 16 -11.13 0.54 4.94
C ILE A 16 -10.89 1.30 3.62
N PRO A 17 -11.92 1.84 2.90
CA PRO A 17 -11.72 2.65 1.72
C PRO A 17 -10.86 3.89 1.97
N LEU A 18 -11.03 4.57 3.12
CA LEU A 18 -10.21 5.73 3.47
C LEU A 18 -8.73 5.36 3.56
N THR A 19 -8.42 4.22 4.18
CA THR A 19 -7.05 3.69 4.26
C THR A 19 -6.52 3.31 2.87
N MET A 20 -7.34 2.68 2.02
CA MET A 20 -6.96 2.34 0.65
C MET A 20 -6.65 3.60 -0.18
N VAL A 21 -7.43 4.67 -0.03
CA VAL A 21 -7.18 5.94 -0.72
C VAL A 21 -5.82 6.52 -0.31
N ALA A 22 -5.49 6.50 0.98
CA ALA A 22 -4.18 6.96 1.47
C ALA A 22 -3.01 6.15 0.88
N VAL A 23 -3.15 4.82 0.82
CA VAL A 23 -2.13 3.93 0.22
C VAL A 23 -2.05 4.11 -1.30
N ASN A 24 -3.18 4.37 -1.97
CA ASN A 24 -3.24 4.62 -3.41
C ASN A 24 -2.54 5.94 -3.81
N PHE A 25 -2.64 6.99 -2.98
CA PHE A 25 -1.87 8.21 -3.20
C PHE A 25 -0.36 7.95 -3.19
N ARG A 26 0.13 7.11 -2.26
CA ARG A 26 1.54 6.68 -2.26
C ARG A 26 1.91 5.88 -3.49
N TYR A 27 1.06 4.92 -3.89
CA TYR A 27 1.26 4.13 -5.12
C TYR A 27 1.41 5.04 -6.34
N THR A 28 0.51 6.01 -6.49
CA THR A 28 0.47 6.93 -7.63
C THR A 28 1.69 7.84 -7.65
N ALA A 29 2.09 8.39 -6.50
CA ALA A 29 3.30 9.20 -6.38
C ALA A 29 4.56 8.42 -6.80
N LEU A 30 4.68 7.17 -6.33
CA LEU A 30 5.82 6.32 -6.61
C LEU A 30 5.86 5.91 -8.10
N ALA A 31 4.71 5.62 -8.71
CA ALA A 31 4.60 5.34 -10.14
C ALA A 31 4.94 6.57 -11.00
N GLY A 32 4.53 7.76 -10.57
CA GLY A 32 4.89 9.02 -11.20
C GLY A 32 6.41 9.25 -11.22
N LEU A 33 7.07 8.99 -10.08
CA LEU A 33 8.51 9.13 -9.95
C LEU A 33 9.28 8.17 -10.87
N ILE A 34 8.85 6.91 -10.99
CA ILE A 34 9.46 5.96 -11.95
C ILE A 34 9.38 6.48 -13.39
N ARG A 35 8.22 7.02 -13.80
CA ARG A 35 8.04 7.57 -15.15
C ARG A 35 8.94 8.78 -15.39
N GLN A 36 9.09 9.65 -14.40
CA GLN A 36 9.99 10.80 -14.47
C GLN A 36 11.46 10.37 -14.64
N ILE A 37 11.93 9.43 -13.80
CA ILE A 37 13.30 8.91 -13.89
C ILE A 37 13.54 8.22 -15.24
N HIS A 38 12.57 7.44 -15.73
CA HIS A 38 12.67 6.82 -17.06
C HIS A 38 12.75 7.85 -18.19
N GLY A 39 11.99 8.94 -18.11
CA GLY A 39 12.06 10.05 -19.07
C GLY A 39 13.40 10.80 -19.04
N MET A 40 14.02 10.94 -17.87
CA MET A 40 15.37 11.50 -17.73
C MET A 40 16.44 10.59 -18.34
N ALA A 41 16.32 9.27 -18.16
CA ALA A 41 17.25 8.29 -18.73
C ALA A 41 17.25 8.27 -20.27
N GLN A 42 16.12 8.59 -20.91
CA GLN A 42 15.99 8.64 -22.37
C GLN A 42 16.51 9.95 -23.00
N LYS A 43 16.82 10.98 -22.21
CA LYS A 43 17.40 12.25 -22.66
C LYS A 43 18.82 12.44 -22.12
N PRO A 44 19.80 11.66 -22.59
CA PRO A 44 21.18 11.67 -22.07
C PRO A 44 21.93 12.99 -22.29
N ALA A 45 21.44 13.88 -23.16
CA ALA A 45 22.13 15.12 -23.53
C ALA A 45 22.19 16.20 -22.43
N ASP A 46 21.46 16.04 -21.31
CA ASP A 46 21.28 17.08 -20.29
C ASP A 46 21.56 16.59 -18.85
N HIS A 47 22.08 15.37 -18.65
CA HIS A 47 22.17 14.79 -17.31
C HIS A 47 23.52 14.12 -17.01
N ASN A 48 24.22 14.63 -15.98
CA ASN A 48 25.51 14.14 -15.48
C ASN A 48 25.43 12.84 -14.65
N ARG A 49 24.26 12.20 -14.53
CA ARG A 49 24.13 10.96 -13.74
C ARG A 49 24.37 9.72 -14.61
N PRO A 50 25.23 8.79 -14.16
CA PRO A 50 25.48 7.57 -14.92
C PRO A 50 24.20 6.73 -15.06
N PRO A 51 23.92 6.18 -16.26
CA PRO A 51 22.69 5.42 -16.54
C PRO A 51 22.50 4.20 -15.62
N ALA A 52 23.59 3.64 -15.10
CA ALA A 52 23.57 2.54 -14.13
C ALA A 52 22.94 2.93 -12.78
N VAL A 53 23.11 4.18 -12.33
CA VAL A 53 22.54 4.66 -11.06
C VAL A 53 21.03 4.90 -11.22
N LEU A 54 20.58 5.46 -12.35
CA LEU A 54 19.15 5.61 -12.65
C LEU A 54 18.43 4.26 -12.73
N LEU A 55 19.02 3.27 -13.39
CA LEU A 55 18.45 1.92 -13.48
C LEU A 55 18.29 1.27 -12.10
N ARG A 56 19.29 1.43 -11.22
CA ARG A 56 19.24 0.92 -9.84
C ARG A 56 18.12 1.58 -9.04
N GLU A 57 17.93 2.89 -9.19
CA GLU A 57 16.87 3.64 -8.52
C GLU A 57 15.49 3.20 -8.99
N VAL A 58 15.27 3.05 -10.30
CA VAL A 58 14.02 2.52 -10.87
C VAL A 58 13.69 1.14 -10.32
N HIS A 59 14.67 0.24 -10.24
CA HIS A 59 14.45 -1.11 -9.73
C HIS A 59 14.03 -1.12 -8.24
N LEU A 60 14.62 -0.24 -7.43
CA LEU A 60 14.27 -0.07 -6.03
C LEU A 60 12.83 0.46 -5.88
N LEU A 61 12.45 1.45 -6.69
CA LEU A 61 11.09 1.99 -6.72
C LEU A 61 10.06 0.96 -7.21
N GLN A 62 10.38 0.14 -8.21
CA GLN A 62 9.50 -0.94 -8.70
C GLN A 62 9.19 -1.98 -7.61
N THR A 63 10.19 -2.32 -6.81
CA THR A 63 10.04 -3.25 -5.68
C THR A 63 9.07 -2.67 -4.65
N ARG A 64 9.24 -1.39 -4.29
CA ARG A 64 8.35 -0.67 -3.37
C ARG A 64 6.91 -0.60 -3.91
N ILE A 65 6.72 -0.24 -5.18
CA ILE A 65 5.40 -0.19 -5.84
C ILE A 65 4.69 -1.54 -5.74
N THR A 66 5.42 -2.63 -5.94
CA THR A 66 4.84 -3.97 -5.91
C THR A 66 4.36 -4.33 -4.49
N CYS A 67 5.11 -3.94 -3.46
CA CYS A 67 4.69 -4.10 -2.06
C CYS A 67 3.42 -3.29 -1.74
N VAL A 68 3.37 -2.02 -2.15
CA VAL A 68 2.19 -1.16 -2.00
C VAL A 68 0.98 -1.75 -2.73
N LYS A 69 1.18 -2.26 -3.95
CA LYS A 69 0.14 -2.92 -4.75
C LYS A 69 -0.47 -4.12 -4.02
N TYR A 70 0.36 -4.96 -3.40
CA TYR A 70 -0.15 -6.10 -2.61
C TYR A 70 -0.90 -5.65 -1.37
N SER A 71 -0.40 -4.65 -0.62
CA SER A 71 -1.12 -4.08 0.52
C SER A 71 -2.52 -3.56 0.09
N LEU A 72 -2.60 -2.87 -1.05
CA LEU A 72 -3.86 -2.39 -1.61
C LEU A 72 -4.78 -3.54 -2.03
N PHE A 73 -4.25 -4.60 -2.65
CA PHE A 73 -5.04 -5.79 -2.99
C PHE A 73 -5.66 -6.46 -1.76
N PHE A 74 -4.87 -6.69 -0.70
CA PHE A 74 -5.37 -7.27 0.55
C PHE A 74 -6.35 -6.34 1.29
N GLY A 75 -6.14 -5.02 1.20
CA GLY A 75 -7.08 -4.02 1.70
C GLY A 75 -8.43 -4.10 0.98
N GLY A 76 -8.42 -4.23 -0.35
CA GLY A 76 -9.64 -4.37 -1.15
C GLY A 76 -10.36 -5.69 -0.89
N LEU A 77 -9.60 -6.76 -0.72
CA LEU A 77 -10.14 -8.07 -0.36
C LEU A 77 -10.81 -8.03 1.02
N SER A 78 -10.21 -7.32 1.99
CA SER A 78 -10.83 -7.11 3.31
C SER A 78 -12.13 -6.32 3.20
N PHE A 79 -12.18 -5.28 2.38
CA PHE A 79 -13.41 -4.51 2.15
C PHE A 79 -14.53 -5.36 1.55
N PHE A 80 -14.19 -6.23 0.60
CA PHE A 80 -15.14 -7.16 -0.01
C PHE A 80 -15.72 -8.15 1.02
N PHE A 81 -14.87 -8.76 1.85
CA PHE A 81 -15.34 -9.64 2.93
C PHE A 81 -16.17 -8.89 3.99
N ASN A 82 -15.83 -7.63 4.28
CA ASN A 82 -16.62 -6.79 5.18
C ASN A 82 -18.02 -6.53 4.62
N LEU A 83 -18.11 -6.27 3.32
CA LEU A 83 -19.39 -6.05 2.64
C LEU A 83 -20.27 -7.30 2.68
N LEU A 84 -19.67 -8.48 2.48
CA LEU A 84 -20.36 -9.77 2.64
C LEU A 84 -20.80 -9.98 4.10
N ALA A 85 -19.94 -9.72 5.09
CA ALA A 85 -20.28 -9.88 6.50
C ALA A 85 -21.50 -9.03 6.89
N VAL A 86 -21.54 -7.75 6.49
CA VAL A 86 -22.69 -6.87 6.71
C VAL A 86 -23.92 -7.37 5.97
N GLY A 87 -23.78 -7.77 4.70
CA GLY A 87 -24.90 -8.29 3.90
C GLY A 87 -25.54 -9.54 4.52
N LEU A 88 -24.73 -10.49 4.97
CA LEU A 88 -25.23 -11.71 5.63
C LEU A 88 -25.85 -11.43 7.00
N LEU A 89 -25.33 -10.44 7.74
CA LEU A 89 -25.93 -10.03 8.99
C LEU A 89 -27.34 -9.45 8.80
N VAL A 90 -27.52 -8.60 7.77
CA VAL A 90 -28.82 -8.02 7.42
C VAL A 90 -29.81 -9.10 6.98
N LEU A 91 -29.33 -10.16 6.31
CA LEU A 91 -30.14 -11.32 5.92
C LEU A 91 -30.47 -12.27 7.09
N GLY A 92 -29.99 -11.99 8.32
CA GLY A 92 -30.22 -12.82 9.49
C GLY A 92 -29.31 -14.04 9.61
N ALA A 93 -28.35 -14.22 8.70
CA ALA A 93 -27.38 -15.32 8.70
C ALA A 93 -26.15 -14.99 9.58
N THR A 94 -26.36 -14.86 10.88
CA THR A 94 -25.35 -14.39 11.86
C THR A 94 -24.10 -15.27 11.91
N THR A 95 -24.24 -16.59 11.89
CA THR A 95 -23.09 -17.53 11.95
C THR A 95 -22.10 -17.32 10.80
N PHE A 96 -22.60 -17.15 9.58
CA PHE A 96 -21.76 -16.91 8.41
C PHE A 96 -21.17 -15.49 8.42
N SER A 97 -21.92 -14.50 8.90
CA SER A 97 -21.44 -13.12 9.04
C SER A 97 -20.18 -13.03 9.91
N TYR A 98 -20.17 -13.69 11.09
CA TYR A 98 -18.98 -13.72 11.95
C TYR A 98 -17.79 -14.41 11.29
N GLY A 99 -18.02 -15.45 10.48
CA GLY A 99 -16.97 -16.10 9.70
C GLY A 99 -16.29 -15.14 8.70
N PHE A 100 -17.09 -14.41 7.92
CA PHE A 100 -16.58 -13.38 7.00
C PHE A 100 -15.94 -12.20 7.72
N PHE A 101 -16.41 -11.86 8.92
CA PHE A 101 -15.81 -10.81 9.72
C PHE A 101 -14.39 -11.16 10.19
N VAL A 102 -14.18 -12.40 10.65
CA VAL A 102 -12.82 -12.87 10.99
C VAL A 102 -11.90 -12.88 9.77
N ALA A 103 -12.41 -13.29 8.60
CA ALA A 103 -11.65 -13.24 7.34
C ALA A 103 -11.27 -11.81 6.94
N THR A 104 -12.17 -10.84 7.15
CA THR A 104 -11.92 -9.41 6.96
C THR A 104 -10.76 -8.94 7.82
N LEU A 105 -10.81 -9.23 9.13
CA LEU A 105 -9.77 -8.88 10.09
C LEU A 105 -8.41 -9.47 9.69
N ALA A 106 -8.36 -10.76 9.35
CA ALA A 106 -7.12 -11.42 8.94
C ALA A 106 -6.52 -10.81 7.65
N SER A 107 -7.35 -10.50 6.65
CA SER A 107 -6.91 -9.84 5.42
C SER A 107 -6.43 -8.41 5.67
N LEU A 108 -7.13 -7.67 6.53
CA LEU A 108 -6.78 -6.30 6.91
C LEU A 108 -5.46 -6.27 7.69
N SER A 109 -5.26 -7.18 8.65
CA SER A 109 -3.99 -7.31 9.38
C SER A 109 -2.83 -7.58 8.41
N SER A 110 -3.03 -8.48 7.44
CA SER A 110 -2.02 -8.77 6.43
C SER A 110 -1.70 -7.55 5.55
N SER A 111 -2.72 -6.79 5.14
CA SER A 111 -2.56 -5.54 4.40
C SER A 111 -1.73 -4.50 5.16
N ILE A 112 -2.01 -4.34 6.46
CA ILE A 112 -1.30 -3.41 7.35
C ILE A 112 0.15 -3.85 7.57
N LEU A 113 0.42 -5.13 7.79
CA LEU A 113 1.79 -5.63 7.96
C LEU A 113 2.65 -5.37 6.70
N LEU A 114 2.10 -5.60 5.51
CA LEU A 114 2.77 -5.28 4.25
C LEU A 114 3.04 -3.77 4.11
N PHE A 115 2.10 -2.94 4.55
CA PHE A 115 2.25 -1.49 4.54
C PHE A 115 3.32 -0.99 5.52
N LEU A 116 3.36 -1.53 6.75
CA LEU A 116 4.38 -1.21 7.74
C LEU A 116 5.78 -1.64 7.27
N TYR A 117 5.87 -2.82 6.65
CA TYR A 117 7.12 -3.31 6.08
C TYR A 117 7.62 -2.40 4.96
N GLU A 118 6.73 -1.93 4.08
CA GLU A 118 7.05 -0.95 3.04
C GLU A 118 7.59 0.36 3.60
N ILE A 119 6.91 0.93 4.62
CA ILE A 119 7.36 2.16 5.30
C ILE A 119 8.76 2.00 5.87
N SER A 120 9.01 0.88 6.56
CA SER A 120 10.27 0.64 7.25
C SER A 120 11.44 0.62 6.25
N ARG A 121 11.31 -0.13 5.15
CA ARG A 121 12.32 -0.13 4.08
C ARG A 121 12.39 1.19 3.33
N SER A 122 11.29 1.93 3.23
CA SER A 122 11.23 3.20 2.52
C SER A 122 12.15 4.24 3.18
N THR A 123 12.04 4.35 4.51
CA THR A 123 12.85 5.24 5.34
C THR A 123 14.32 4.83 5.36
N GLU A 124 14.60 3.53 5.48
CA GLU A 124 15.96 3.00 5.51
C GLU A 124 16.73 3.30 4.21
N ALA A 125 16.14 3.02 3.05
CA ALA A 125 16.83 3.28 1.78
C ALA A 125 16.95 4.78 1.45
N LEU A 126 16.05 5.63 1.95
CA LEU A 126 16.21 7.08 1.84
C LEU A 126 17.40 7.57 2.69
N SER A 127 17.56 7.05 3.91
CA SER A 127 18.67 7.39 4.79
C SER A 127 20.03 6.97 4.19
N LEU A 128 20.09 5.79 3.58
CA LEU A 128 21.30 5.30 2.89
C LEU A 128 21.63 6.14 1.65
N HIS A 129 20.64 6.48 0.83
CA HIS A 129 20.86 7.29 -0.37
C HIS A 129 21.36 8.72 -0.07
N ILE A 130 20.84 9.36 0.99
CA ILE A 130 21.34 10.66 1.45
C ILE A 130 22.76 10.57 2.02
N SER A 131 23.08 9.46 2.71
CA SER A 131 24.43 9.23 3.24
C SER A 131 25.47 9.10 2.12
N ASP A 132 25.12 8.40 1.05
CA ASP A 132 25.98 8.15 -0.12
C ASP A 132 26.28 9.46 -0.90
N ILE A 133 25.26 10.31 -1.10
CA ILE A 133 25.43 11.64 -1.73
C ILE A 133 26.34 12.56 -0.89
N ARG A 134 26.27 12.46 0.45
CA ARG A 134 27.09 13.28 1.35
C ARG A 134 28.56 12.88 1.32
N GLN A 135 28.87 11.60 1.09
CA GLN A 135 30.24 11.10 1.00
C GLN A 135 30.87 11.27 -0.40
N SER A 136 30.07 11.25 -1.47
CA SER A 136 30.56 11.45 -2.84
C SER A 136 30.70 12.92 -3.25
N GLY A 137 30.33 13.85 -2.37
CA GLY A 137 30.59 15.29 -2.50
C GLY A 137 31.84 15.80 -1.78
N GLN A 138 32.74 14.92 -1.31
CA GLN A 138 34.06 15.26 -0.79
C GLN A 138 35.18 14.89 -1.77
#